data_AF-A0A0K8P7P5-F1
#
_entry.id   AF-A0A0K8P7P5-F1
#
_cell.length_a   1.000
_cell.length_b   1.000
_cell.length_c   1.000
_cell.angle_alpha   90.00
_cell.angle_beta   90.00
_cell.angle_gamma   90.00
#
_symmetry.space_group_name_H-M   'P 1'
#
loop_
_entity.id
_entity.type
_entity.pdbx_description
1 polymer ?
#
loop_
_entity_poly.entity_id
_entity_poly.type
_entity_poly.pdbx_seq_one_letter_code
_entity_poly.pdbx_strand_id
1 'polypeptide(L)'
;MNKRTEYIFGVSSLIGLLISVGLTVLALRSGNYAPDAGAMIISLGAVNVVLAIVVVGALLKAEEHWKRICELGPAGQLKDERIRMLIGQSELARNSGFEVARIIHNIQDQLRDRINELFQATEDIDNGHPPTVEELLDLQRTNEMFYLFLVDNLKIMMDLLTGRRCAVTIKIVEGSEGGVFMMRTFMRDAASYRSRKTADSSAAEYPYYDNTAFREILSGPRRSFYVSDNLGAEATYANSNPAWKRLYNATLVCPIRMQLNGEVPADRREYSVLGFLCVDNREGGLDRPDCIELLASVADSLFNHFLMLDHVTAAADRAIEEHTAC
;
A
#
# COMPACT_ATOMS: atom_id res chain seq x y z
N MET A 1 44.00 -31.34 35.65
CA MET A 1 43.90 -31.56 34.19
C MET A 1 42.42 -31.62 33.85
N ASN A 2 41.97 -31.04 32.73
CA ASN A 2 40.54 -31.05 32.41
C ASN A 2 40.18 -32.44 31.85
N LYS A 3 38.98 -33.00 32.13
CA LYS A 3 38.60 -34.35 31.64
C LYS A 3 38.77 -34.50 30.11
N ARG A 4 38.66 -33.38 29.38
CA ARG A 4 38.93 -33.29 27.95
C ARG A 4 40.39 -33.55 27.58
N THR A 5 41.33 -32.97 28.31
CA THR A 5 42.77 -33.15 28.06
C THR A 5 43.20 -34.59 28.33
N GLU A 6 42.60 -35.23 29.33
CA GLU A 6 42.78 -36.66 29.60
C GLU A 6 42.29 -37.54 28.44
N TYR A 7 41.10 -37.25 27.90
CA TYR A 7 40.54 -38.00 26.77
C TYR A 7 41.39 -37.83 25.49
N ILE A 8 41.83 -36.60 25.21
CA ILE A 8 42.69 -36.29 24.05
C ILE A 8 44.01 -37.06 24.15
N PHE A 9 44.64 -37.02 25.33
CA PHE A 9 45.89 -37.72 25.58
C PHE A 9 45.71 -39.24 25.49
N GLY A 10 44.57 -39.76 25.97
CA GLY A 10 44.22 -41.17 25.86
C GLY A 10 44.09 -41.64 24.40
N VAL A 11 43.35 -40.89 23.57
CA VAL A 11 43.15 -41.22 22.15
C VAL A 11 44.45 -41.07 21.35
N SER A 12 45.24 -40.01 21.58
CA SER A 12 46.52 -39.84 20.88
C SER A 12 47.50 -40.95 21.23
N SER A 13 47.53 -41.39 22.50
CA SER A 13 48.37 -42.50 22.96
C SER A 13 47.94 -43.82 22.35
N LEU A 14 46.63 -44.06 22.21
CA LEU A 14 46.09 -45.26 21.54
C LEU A 14 46.46 -45.29 20.05
N ILE A 15 46.33 -44.17 19.33
CA ILE A 15 46.71 -44.10 17.92
C ILE A 15 48.22 -44.30 17.76
N GLY A 16 49.04 -43.67 18.62
CA GLY A 16 50.48 -43.87 18.64
C GLY A 16 50.87 -45.34 18.87
N LEU A 17 50.19 -46.03 19.79
CA LEU A 17 50.38 -47.45 20.03
C LEU A 17 50.04 -48.29 18.80
N LEU A 18 48.92 -48.03 18.12
CA LEU A 18 48.52 -48.77 16.92
C LEU A 18 49.50 -48.57 15.76
N ILE A 19 49.99 -47.35 15.55
CA ILE A 19 51.02 -47.03 14.54
C ILE A 19 52.32 -47.76 14.88
N SER A 20 52.74 -47.74 16.16
CA SER A 20 53.92 -48.47 16.64
C SER A 20 53.86 -49.96 16.34
N VAL A 21 52.73 -50.59 16.66
CA VAL A 21 52.51 -52.02 16.42
C VAL A 21 52.57 -52.31 14.91
N GLY A 22 51.90 -51.49 14.10
CA GLY A 22 51.90 -51.63 12.64
C GLY A 22 53.31 -51.52 12.02
N LEU A 23 54.09 -50.52 12.44
CA LEU A 23 55.47 -50.32 11.98
C LEU A 23 56.40 -51.47 12.41
N THR A 24 56.24 -51.97 13.64
CA THR A 24 57.00 -53.11 14.15
C THR A 24 56.72 -54.37 13.32
N VAL A 25 55.45 -54.64 13.02
CA VAL A 25 55.04 -55.78 12.18
C VAL A 25 55.58 -55.64 10.75
N LEU A 26 55.53 -54.44 10.16
CA LEU A 26 56.07 -54.15 8.82
C LEU A 26 57.59 -54.34 8.77
N ALA A 27 58.31 -53.83 9.78
CA ALA A 27 59.76 -53.98 9.89
C ALA A 27 60.16 -55.46 9.95
N LEU A 28 59.50 -56.24 10.83
CA LEU A 28 59.73 -57.68 10.97
C LEU A 28 59.45 -58.44 9.66
N ARG A 29 58.42 -58.06 8.90
CA ARG A 29 58.12 -58.67 7.60
C ARG A 29 59.09 -58.32 6.49
N SER A 30 59.70 -57.13 6.53
CA SER A 30 60.58 -56.64 5.46
C SER A 30 61.97 -57.31 5.42
N GLY A 31 62.31 -58.15 6.40
CA GLY A 31 63.56 -58.93 6.41
C GLY A 31 64.84 -58.11 6.63
N ASN A 32 64.73 -56.80 6.88
CA ASN A 32 65.87 -55.95 7.21
C ASN A 32 66.29 -56.15 8.66
N TYR A 33 67.59 -56.36 8.86
CA TYR A 33 68.27 -56.62 10.14
C TYR A 33 67.84 -55.65 11.26
N ALA A 34 67.74 -56.21 12.47
CA ALA A 34 67.31 -55.54 13.69
C ALA A 34 67.96 -54.15 13.86
N PRO A 35 67.20 -53.05 13.71
CA PRO A 35 67.69 -51.74 14.13
C PRO A 35 68.01 -51.83 15.63
N ASP A 36 69.11 -51.19 16.05
CA ASP A 36 69.45 -51.07 17.47
C ASP A 36 68.21 -50.63 18.25
N ALA A 37 67.85 -51.40 19.30
CA ALA A 37 66.61 -51.22 20.04
C ALA A 37 66.47 -49.78 20.56
N GLY A 38 67.59 -49.12 20.86
CA GLY A 38 67.64 -47.71 21.22
C GLY A 38 67.13 -46.79 20.10
N ALA A 39 67.54 -47.02 18.85
CA ALA A 39 67.11 -46.21 17.70
C ALA A 39 65.60 -46.39 17.40
N MET A 40 65.08 -47.60 17.58
CA MET A 40 63.63 -47.87 17.46
C MET A 40 62.81 -47.16 18.54
N ILE A 41 63.26 -47.21 19.79
CA ILE A 41 62.57 -46.51 20.90
C ILE A 41 62.58 -44.99 20.68
N ILE A 42 63.72 -44.43 20.25
CA ILE A 42 63.85 -42.98 20.01
C ILE A 42 62.97 -42.53 18.84
N SER A 43 62.97 -43.27 17.72
CA SER A 43 62.13 -42.95 16.56
C SER A 43 60.64 -43.06 16.87
N LEU A 44 60.22 -44.05 17.65
CA LEU A 44 58.84 -44.19 18.09
C LEU A 44 58.41 -43.06 19.04
N GLY A 45 59.29 -42.69 19.98
CA GLY A 45 59.10 -41.53 20.84
C GLY A 45 58.91 -40.25 20.02
N ALA A 46 59.74 -40.05 18.99
CA ALA A 46 59.63 -38.90 18.09
C ALA A 46 58.30 -38.88 17.31
N VAL A 47 57.85 -40.01 16.76
CA VAL A 47 56.55 -40.12 16.06
C VAL A 47 55.39 -39.79 16.98
N ASN A 48 55.40 -40.29 18.22
CA ASN A 48 54.35 -40.00 19.20
C ASN A 48 54.32 -38.52 19.61
N VAL A 49 55.48 -37.88 19.76
CA VAL A 49 55.56 -36.44 20.05
C VAL A 49 55.02 -35.62 18.88
N VAL A 50 55.40 -35.94 17.63
CA VAL A 50 54.88 -35.24 16.43
C VAL A 50 53.37 -35.44 16.30
N LEU A 51 52.87 -36.66 16.49
CA LEU A 51 51.44 -36.95 16.45
C LEU A 51 50.69 -36.18 17.55
N ALA A 52 51.22 -36.13 18.76
CA ALA A 52 50.64 -35.34 19.85
C ALA A 52 50.56 -33.85 19.51
N ILE A 53 51.63 -33.27 18.92
CA ILE A 53 51.64 -31.87 18.47
C ILE A 53 50.57 -31.62 17.40
N VAL A 54 50.45 -32.50 16.41
CA VAL A 54 49.45 -32.38 15.34
C VAL A 54 48.03 -32.48 15.88
N VAL A 55 47.77 -33.47 16.75
CA VAL A 55 46.45 -33.68 17.37
C VAL A 55 46.08 -32.48 18.24
N VAL A 56 46.99 -32.00 19.10
CA VAL A 56 46.75 -30.81 19.93
C VAL A 56 46.51 -29.58 19.04
N GLY A 57 47.32 -29.38 17.99
CA GLY A 57 47.13 -28.27 17.04
C GLY A 57 45.78 -28.31 16.31
N ALA A 58 45.35 -29.49 15.86
CA ALA A 58 44.05 -29.68 15.23
C ALA A 58 42.89 -29.39 16.21
N LEU A 59 43.02 -29.81 17.46
CA LEU A 59 42.01 -29.58 18.50
C LEU A 59 41.93 -28.12 18.91
N LEU A 60 43.06 -27.42 19.02
CA LEU A 60 43.08 -25.98 19.28
C LEU A 60 42.41 -25.21 18.13
N LYS A 61 42.69 -25.57 16.87
CA LYS A 61 41.99 -24.99 15.71
C LYS A 61 40.49 -25.31 15.71
N ALA A 62 40.10 -26.53 16.07
CA ALA A 62 38.70 -26.92 16.17
C ALA A 62 37.98 -26.14 17.28
N GLU A 63 38.63 -25.90 18.42
CA GLU A 63 38.08 -25.08 19.51
C GLU A 63 37.95 -23.62 19.10
N GLU A 64 38.95 -23.05 18.41
CA GLU A 64 38.88 -21.70 17.88
C GLU A 64 37.74 -21.56 16.86
N HIS A 65 37.58 -22.53 15.96
CA HIS A 65 36.48 -22.55 15.01
C HIS A 65 35.12 -22.69 15.70
N TRP A 66 35.02 -23.53 16.72
CA TRP A 66 33.81 -23.68 17.53
C TRP A 66 33.45 -22.39 18.27
N LYS A 67 34.44 -21.71 18.87
CA LYS A 67 34.24 -20.39 19.51
C LYS A 67 33.74 -19.37 18.50
N ARG A 68 34.35 -19.29 17.31
CA ARG A 68 33.86 -18.40 16.23
C ARG A 68 32.43 -18.74 15.81
N ILE A 69 32.07 -20.02 15.71
CA ILE A 69 30.68 -20.43 15.41
C ILE A 69 29.72 -20.03 16.53
N CYS A 70 30.11 -20.21 17.80
CA CYS A 70 29.31 -19.80 18.94
C CYS A 70 29.18 -18.27 19.05
N GLU A 71 30.23 -17.52 18.72
CA GLU A 71 30.21 -16.05 18.67
C GLU A 71 29.38 -15.52 17.50
N LEU A 72 29.43 -16.20 16.35
CA LEU A 72 28.61 -15.90 15.18
C LEU A 72 27.16 -16.39 15.31
N GLY A 73 26.87 -17.33 16.22
CA GLY A 73 25.55 -17.89 16.45
C GLY A 73 24.48 -16.83 16.77
N PRO A 74 24.70 -15.94 17.75
CA PRO A 74 23.80 -14.81 18.03
C PRO A 74 23.64 -13.85 16.86
N ALA A 75 24.71 -13.56 16.13
CA ALA A 75 24.65 -12.69 14.94
C ALA A 75 23.87 -13.35 13.79
N GLY A 76 24.00 -14.66 13.63
CA GLY A 76 23.21 -15.47 12.69
C GLY A 76 21.74 -15.48 13.06
N GLN A 77 21.40 -15.70 14.33
CA GLN A 77 20.03 -15.66 14.84
C GLN A 77 19.38 -14.29 14.62
N LEU A 78 20.08 -13.20 14.95
CA LEU A 78 19.57 -11.85 14.75
C LEU A 78 19.38 -11.52 13.25
N LYS A 79 20.26 -12.03 12.39
CA LYS A 79 20.11 -11.91 10.94
C LYS A 79 18.90 -12.68 10.44
N ASP A 80 18.69 -13.91 10.92
CA ASP A 80 17.54 -14.73 10.54
C ASP A 80 16.21 -14.13 11.02
N GLU A 81 16.16 -13.59 12.23
CA GLU A 81 14.99 -12.87 12.75
C GLU A 81 14.66 -11.64 11.90
N ARG A 82 15.68 -10.85 11.55
CA ARG A 82 15.50 -9.70 10.65
C ARG A 82 15.05 -10.12 9.26
N ILE A 83 15.59 -11.21 8.72
CA ILE A 83 15.17 -11.76 7.42
C ILE A 83 13.70 -12.18 7.49
N ARG A 84 13.27 -12.91 8.54
CA ARG A 84 11.87 -13.31 8.72
C ARG A 84 10.95 -12.11 8.83
N MET A 85 11.35 -11.08 9.58
CA MET A 85 10.59 -9.84 9.71
C MET A 85 10.41 -9.14 8.36
N LEU A 86 11.49 -9.04 7.57
CA LEU A 86 11.44 -8.43 6.23
C LEU A 86 10.60 -9.25 5.26
N ILE A 87 10.67 -10.58 5.30
CA ILE A 87 9.80 -11.47 4.51
C ILE A 87 8.33 -11.22 4.88
N GLY A 88 8.00 -11.18 6.18
CA GLY A 88 6.64 -10.90 6.63
C GLY A 88 6.13 -9.52 6.21
N GLN A 89 6.97 -8.48 6.28
CA GLN A 89 6.64 -7.14 5.79
C GLN A 89 6.43 -7.12 4.26
N SER A 90 7.25 -7.85 3.51
CA SER A 90 7.12 -7.97 2.06
C SER A 90 5.85 -8.71 1.65
N GLU A 91 5.48 -9.77 2.37
CA GLU A 91 4.23 -10.51 2.13
C GLU A 91 3.01 -9.66 2.45
N LEU A 92 3.04 -8.90 3.55
CA LEU A 92 1.97 -7.97 3.91
C LEU A 92 1.79 -6.90 2.82
N ALA A 93 2.88 -6.26 2.38
CA ALA A 93 2.85 -5.27 1.32
C ALA A 93 2.31 -5.84 -0.01
N ARG A 94 2.73 -7.06 -0.36
CA ARG A 94 2.23 -7.76 -1.56
C ARG A 94 0.74 -8.05 -1.47
N ASN A 95 0.27 -8.53 -0.31
CA ASN A 95 -1.14 -8.83 -0.10
C ASN A 95 -1.97 -7.54 -0.14
N SER A 96 -1.51 -6.46 0.50
CA SER A 96 -2.16 -5.14 0.40
C SER A 96 -2.25 -4.64 -1.04
N GLY A 97 -1.18 -4.80 -1.83
CA GLY A 97 -1.18 -4.43 -3.25
C GLY A 97 -2.19 -5.22 -4.09
N PHE A 98 -2.31 -6.53 -3.84
CA PHE A 98 -3.32 -7.38 -4.49
C PHE A 98 -4.75 -6.94 -4.13
N GLU A 99 -5.02 -6.65 -2.86
CA GLU A 99 -6.33 -6.21 -2.40
C GLU A 99 -6.72 -4.84 -2.99
N VAL A 100 -5.77 -3.88 -3.04
CA VAL A 100 -5.98 -2.58 -3.70
C VAL A 100 -6.31 -2.78 -5.19
N ALA A 101 -5.56 -3.61 -5.90
CA ALA A 101 -5.80 -3.89 -7.32
C ALA A 101 -7.19 -4.52 -7.55
N ARG A 102 -7.61 -5.44 -6.67
CA ARG A 102 -8.95 -6.05 -6.73
C ARG A 102 -10.05 -5.02 -6.51
N ILE A 103 -9.88 -4.12 -5.55
CA ILE A 103 -10.85 -3.04 -5.27
C ILE A 103 -10.98 -2.12 -6.49
N ILE A 104 -9.86 -1.67 -7.07
CA ILE A 104 -9.87 -0.84 -8.27
C ILE A 104 -10.55 -1.56 -9.43
N HIS A 105 -10.24 -2.84 -9.65
CA HIS A 105 -10.90 -3.63 -10.68
C HIS A 105 -12.42 -3.66 -10.49
N ASN A 106 -12.91 -3.91 -9.28
CA ASN A 106 -14.34 -3.92 -8.99
C ASN A 106 -15.00 -2.55 -9.21
N ILE A 107 -14.32 -1.46 -8.83
CA ILE A 107 -14.80 -0.10 -9.08
C ILE A 107 -14.95 0.16 -10.59
N GLN A 108 -13.91 -0.18 -11.36
CA GLN A 108 -13.88 0.06 -12.80
C GLN A 108 -14.90 -0.82 -13.55
N ASP A 109 -15.09 -2.05 -13.11
CA ASP A 109 -16.09 -2.98 -13.64
C ASP A 109 -17.51 -2.42 -13.46
N GLN A 110 -17.87 -2.03 -12.22
CA GLN A 110 -19.18 -1.44 -11.94
C GLN A 110 -19.39 -0.10 -12.65
N LEU A 111 -18.37 0.74 -12.73
CA LEU A 111 -18.44 2.01 -13.43
C LEU A 111 -18.68 1.80 -14.94
N ARG A 112 -17.97 0.85 -15.56
CA ARG A 112 -18.17 0.51 -16.97
C ARG A 112 -19.60 0.06 -17.23
N ASP A 113 -20.14 -0.80 -16.38
CA ASP A 113 -21.51 -1.29 -16.52
C ASP A 113 -22.54 -0.16 -16.37
N ARG A 114 -22.32 0.78 -15.42
CA ARG A 114 -23.17 1.98 -15.28
C ARG A 114 -23.08 2.91 -16.48
N ILE A 115 -21.89 3.14 -17.02
CA ILE A 115 -21.70 3.97 -18.23
C ILE A 115 -22.41 3.33 -19.43
N ASN A 116 -22.33 2.01 -19.59
CA ASN A 116 -23.02 1.31 -20.67
C ASN A 116 -24.54 1.43 -20.56
N GLU A 117 -25.11 1.35 -19.36
CA GLU A 117 -26.55 1.57 -19.13
C GLU A 117 -26.98 3.00 -19.51
N LEU A 118 -26.20 4.01 -19.10
CA LEU A 118 -26.48 5.40 -19.49
C LEU A 118 -26.32 5.66 -20.99
N PHE A 119 -25.38 4.95 -21.63
CA PHE A 119 -25.20 5.01 -23.07
C PHE A 119 -26.41 4.45 -23.81
N GLN A 120 -26.95 3.30 -23.38
CA GLN A 120 -28.18 2.73 -23.92
C GLN A 120 -29.37 3.68 -23.74
N ALA A 121 -29.54 4.26 -22.55
CA ALA A 121 -30.58 5.25 -22.30
C ALA A 121 -30.46 6.48 -23.22
N THR A 122 -29.22 6.90 -23.54
CA THR A 122 -28.96 7.99 -24.49
C THR A 122 -29.36 7.60 -25.92
N GLU A 123 -29.01 6.39 -26.36
CA GLU A 123 -29.43 5.87 -27.68
C GLU A 123 -30.97 5.77 -27.80
N ASP A 124 -31.64 5.34 -26.73
CA ASP A 124 -33.12 5.27 -26.71
C ASP A 124 -33.75 6.66 -26.86
N ILE A 125 -33.22 7.66 -26.16
CA ILE A 125 -33.62 9.08 -26.28
C ILE A 125 -33.43 9.56 -27.73
N ASP A 126 -32.26 9.32 -28.33
CA ASP A 126 -31.94 9.75 -29.69
C ASP A 126 -32.86 9.08 -30.73
N ASN A 127 -33.34 7.88 -30.45
CA ASN A 127 -34.29 7.14 -31.28
C ASN A 127 -35.77 7.54 -31.02
N GLY A 128 -36.03 8.55 -30.19
CA GLY A 128 -37.38 9.03 -29.88
C GLY A 128 -38.12 8.20 -28.84
N HIS A 129 -37.40 7.43 -28.02
CA HIS A 129 -37.93 6.65 -26.91
C HIS A 129 -37.37 7.19 -25.58
N PRO A 130 -37.80 8.38 -25.12
CA PRO A 130 -37.32 8.92 -23.86
C PRO A 130 -37.73 8.00 -22.69
N PRO A 131 -36.89 7.87 -21.64
CA PRO A 131 -37.19 7.04 -20.50
C PRO A 131 -38.44 7.54 -19.78
N THR A 132 -39.26 6.60 -19.33
CA THR A 132 -40.42 6.86 -18.48
C THR A 132 -39.98 7.37 -17.09
N VAL A 133 -40.91 8.00 -16.36
CA VAL A 133 -40.66 8.43 -14.97
C VAL A 133 -40.25 7.26 -14.07
N GLU A 134 -40.80 6.07 -14.29
CA GLU A 134 -40.45 4.88 -13.52
C GLU A 134 -39.00 4.42 -13.80
N GLU A 135 -38.59 4.40 -15.07
CA GLU A 135 -37.22 4.07 -15.47
C GLU A 135 -36.20 5.08 -14.94
N LEU A 136 -36.55 6.37 -14.93
CA LEU A 136 -35.70 7.42 -14.35
C LEU A 136 -35.53 7.26 -12.84
N LEU A 137 -36.60 6.91 -12.13
CA LEU A 137 -36.53 6.64 -10.69
C LEU A 137 -35.68 5.40 -10.40
N ASP A 138 -35.76 4.37 -11.23
CA ASP A 138 -34.91 3.19 -11.10
C ASP A 138 -33.44 3.51 -11.39
N LEU A 139 -33.17 4.24 -12.48
CA LEU A 139 -31.83 4.72 -12.84
C LEU A 139 -31.23 5.59 -11.72
N GLN A 140 -32.01 6.48 -11.12
CA GLN A 140 -31.54 7.27 -9.98
C GLN A 140 -31.15 6.37 -8.80
N ARG A 141 -32.00 5.40 -8.44
CA ARG A 141 -31.72 4.48 -7.32
C ARG A 141 -30.49 3.61 -7.57
N THR A 142 -30.33 3.06 -8.77
CA THR A 142 -29.17 2.23 -9.11
C THR A 142 -27.89 3.05 -9.08
N ASN A 143 -27.92 4.31 -9.54
CA ASN A 143 -26.79 5.23 -9.44
C ASN A 143 -26.47 5.63 -8.00
N GLU A 144 -27.47 5.92 -7.16
CA GLU A 144 -27.26 6.19 -5.73
C GLU A 144 -26.56 5.01 -5.02
N MET A 145 -27.02 3.78 -5.30
CA MET A 145 -26.41 2.56 -4.78
C MET A 145 -24.97 2.37 -5.28
N PHE A 146 -24.73 2.67 -6.57
CA PHE A 146 -23.39 2.66 -7.14
C PHE A 146 -22.46 3.65 -6.45
N TYR A 147 -22.90 4.89 -6.20
CA TYR A 147 -22.06 5.88 -5.52
C TYR A 147 -21.73 5.48 -4.08
N LEU A 148 -22.67 4.86 -3.37
CA LEU A 148 -22.40 4.32 -2.02
C LEU A 148 -21.36 3.19 -2.08
N PHE A 149 -21.55 2.23 -3.01
CA PHE A 149 -20.57 1.17 -3.27
C PHE A 149 -19.18 1.75 -3.58
N LEU A 150 -19.12 2.80 -4.41
CA LEU A 150 -17.88 3.44 -4.81
C LEU A 150 -17.14 4.05 -3.63
N VAL A 151 -17.80 4.89 -2.83
CA VAL A 151 -17.14 5.56 -1.69
C VAL A 151 -16.72 4.57 -0.59
N ASP A 152 -17.47 3.49 -0.37
CA ASP A 152 -17.10 2.45 0.58
C ASP A 152 -15.88 1.65 0.11
N ASN A 153 -15.82 1.29 -1.17
CA ASN A 153 -14.64 0.61 -1.73
C ASN A 153 -13.40 1.51 -1.73
N LEU A 154 -13.56 2.78 -2.13
CA LEU A 154 -12.49 3.77 -2.04
C LEU A 154 -12.01 3.94 -0.60
N LYS A 155 -12.92 3.95 0.37
CA LYS A 155 -12.53 3.99 1.77
C LYS A 155 -11.65 2.79 2.14
N ILE A 156 -12.06 1.57 1.80
CA ILE A 156 -11.26 0.36 2.10
C ILE A 156 -9.88 0.45 1.44
N MET A 157 -9.83 0.88 0.19
CA MET A 157 -8.58 1.09 -0.55
C MET A 157 -7.68 2.10 0.16
N MET A 158 -8.20 3.27 0.55
CA MET A 158 -7.44 4.31 1.23
C MET A 158 -7.00 3.89 2.63
N ASP A 159 -7.81 3.09 3.34
CA ASP A 159 -7.42 2.50 4.62
C ASP A 159 -6.23 1.54 4.45
N LEU A 160 -6.23 0.71 3.40
CA LEU A 160 -5.13 -0.22 3.08
C LEU A 160 -3.86 0.53 2.67
N LEU A 161 -3.98 1.56 1.82
CA LEU A 161 -2.84 2.33 1.35
C LEU A 161 -2.20 3.10 2.50
N THR A 162 -2.98 3.84 3.29
CA THR A 162 -2.44 4.68 4.37
C THR A 162 -2.11 3.91 5.64
N GLY A 163 -2.73 2.74 5.86
CA GLY A 163 -2.73 2.05 7.15
C GLY A 163 -3.51 2.81 8.24
N ARG A 164 -4.36 3.77 7.85
CA ARG A 164 -5.13 4.66 8.74
C ARG A 164 -6.61 4.53 8.47
N ARG A 165 -7.45 5.00 9.40
CA ARG A 165 -8.90 5.05 9.17
C ARG A 165 -9.26 6.33 8.43
N CYS A 166 -9.52 6.20 7.14
CA CYS A 166 -9.94 7.29 6.27
C CYS A 166 -11.46 7.46 6.27
N ALA A 167 -11.92 8.63 5.85
CA ALA A 167 -13.29 8.92 5.44
C ALA A 167 -13.26 9.37 3.98
N VAL A 168 -14.28 9.01 3.20
CA VAL A 168 -14.37 9.33 1.77
C VAL A 168 -15.71 9.98 1.47
N THR A 169 -15.67 11.03 0.64
CA THR A 169 -16.87 11.73 0.18
C THR A 169 -16.79 12.17 -1.26
N ILE A 170 -17.94 12.19 -1.91
CA ILE A 170 -18.17 12.90 -3.16
C ILE A 170 -18.86 14.22 -2.81
N LYS A 171 -18.30 15.32 -3.32
CA LYS A 171 -18.92 16.64 -3.27
C LYS A 171 -19.18 17.11 -4.68
N ILE A 172 -20.33 17.73 -4.90
CA ILE A 172 -20.73 18.24 -6.23
C ILE A 172 -20.72 19.76 -6.21
N VAL A 173 -20.39 20.32 -7.37
CA VAL A 173 -20.39 21.75 -7.63
C VAL A 173 -21.74 22.10 -8.23
N GLU A 174 -22.42 23.08 -7.65
CA GLU A 174 -23.66 23.64 -8.17
C GLU A 174 -23.45 25.10 -8.52
N GLY A 175 -23.94 25.51 -9.69
CA GLY A 175 -23.95 26.91 -10.09
C GLY A 175 -25.01 27.66 -9.29
N SER A 176 -24.66 28.79 -8.69
CA SER A 176 -25.65 29.71 -8.08
C SER A 176 -25.92 30.93 -8.97
N GLU A 177 -27.09 31.53 -8.75
CA GLU A 177 -27.44 32.86 -9.27
C GLU A 177 -26.41 33.89 -8.76
N GLY A 178 -25.46 34.28 -9.62
CA GLY A 178 -24.36 35.16 -9.26
C GLY A 178 -22.97 34.65 -9.64
N GLY A 179 -22.86 33.46 -10.23
CA GLY A 179 -21.60 32.92 -10.74
C GLY A 179 -20.65 32.40 -9.64
N VAL A 180 -21.16 32.27 -8.41
CA VAL A 180 -20.42 31.63 -7.31
C VAL A 180 -20.75 30.14 -7.34
N PHE A 181 -19.72 29.29 -7.36
CA PHE A 181 -19.88 27.86 -7.23
C PHE A 181 -20.18 27.47 -5.77
N MET A 182 -21.32 26.82 -5.57
CA MET A 182 -21.74 26.25 -4.31
C MET A 182 -21.33 24.77 -4.24
N MET A 183 -21.00 24.32 -3.04
CA MET A 183 -20.54 22.97 -2.77
C MET A 183 -21.51 22.28 -1.83
N ARG A 184 -21.92 21.06 -2.16
CA ARG A 184 -22.62 20.18 -1.23
C ARG A 184 -22.04 18.77 -1.17
N THR A 185 -22.19 18.12 -0.03
CA THR A 185 -21.86 16.69 0.09
C THR A 185 -22.93 15.88 -0.63
N PHE A 186 -22.54 15.16 -1.68
CA PHE A 186 -23.42 14.31 -2.47
C PHE A 186 -23.50 12.89 -1.89
N MET A 187 -22.34 12.29 -1.62
CA MET A 187 -22.25 10.93 -1.10
C MET A 187 -21.10 10.81 -0.09
N ARG A 188 -21.26 9.93 0.90
CA ARG A 188 -20.27 9.66 1.96
C ARG A 188 -20.22 8.17 2.27
N ASP A 189 -19.03 7.68 2.59
CA ASP A 189 -18.86 6.31 3.06
C ASP A 189 -19.73 6.00 4.31
N ALA A 190 -20.25 4.78 4.37
CA ALA A 190 -21.20 4.37 5.40
C ALA A 190 -20.56 4.42 6.81
N ALA A 191 -19.27 4.14 6.92
CA ALA A 191 -18.56 4.07 8.19
C ALA A 191 -18.40 5.46 8.85
N SER A 192 -18.17 6.51 8.06
CA SER A 192 -18.02 7.89 8.54
C SER A 192 -19.33 8.66 8.61
N TYR A 193 -20.41 8.17 7.97
CA TYR A 193 -21.70 8.85 7.89
C TYR A 193 -22.23 9.31 9.26
N ARG A 194 -22.34 8.41 10.24
CA ARG A 194 -22.97 8.73 11.54
C ARG A 194 -22.24 9.84 12.30
N SER A 195 -20.91 9.84 12.28
CA SER A 195 -20.12 10.83 13.02
C SER A 195 -20.08 12.20 12.33
N ARG A 196 -20.44 12.26 11.03
CA ARG A 196 -20.31 13.46 10.20
C ARG A 196 -21.63 14.00 9.67
N LYS A 197 -22.74 13.27 9.83
CA LYS A 197 -24.09 13.68 9.41
C LYS A 197 -24.45 15.11 9.85
N THR A 198 -24.17 15.46 11.11
CA THR A 198 -24.47 16.81 11.62
C THR A 198 -23.70 17.88 10.87
N ALA A 199 -22.43 17.63 10.53
CA ALA A 199 -21.63 18.58 9.75
C ALA A 199 -22.19 18.74 8.34
N ASP A 200 -22.55 17.64 7.68
CA ASP A 200 -23.14 17.66 6.33
C ASP A 200 -24.51 18.37 6.32
N SER A 201 -25.34 18.22 7.36
CA SER A 201 -26.64 18.91 7.46
C SER A 201 -26.53 20.38 7.86
N SER A 202 -25.51 20.76 8.66
CA SER A 202 -25.34 22.13 9.14
C SER A 202 -24.89 23.12 8.06
N ALA A 203 -24.23 22.61 7.02
CA ALA A 203 -23.78 23.36 5.86
C ALA A 203 -24.20 22.60 4.61
N ALA A 204 -25.52 22.54 4.38
CA ALA A 204 -26.11 21.83 3.24
C ALA A 204 -25.44 22.27 1.92
N GLU A 205 -25.22 23.58 1.78
CA GLU A 205 -24.46 24.20 0.70
C GLU A 205 -23.55 25.30 1.28
N TYR A 206 -22.37 25.46 0.70
CA TYR A 206 -21.43 26.54 1.04
C TYR A 206 -20.60 26.94 -0.19
N PRO A 207 -20.16 28.19 -0.30
CA PRO A 207 -19.36 28.62 -1.44
C PRO A 207 -18.00 27.93 -1.44
N TYR A 208 -17.47 27.61 -2.63
CA TYR A 208 -16.21 26.87 -2.76
C TYR A 208 -15.02 27.57 -2.06
N TYR A 209 -15.01 28.91 -2.01
CA TYR A 209 -13.91 29.68 -1.44
C TYR A 209 -13.82 29.62 0.09
N ASP A 210 -14.86 29.13 0.78
CA ASP A 210 -14.87 28.91 2.24
C ASP A 210 -14.07 27.66 2.64
N ASN A 211 -13.65 26.86 1.66
CA ASN A 211 -12.74 25.74 1.88
C ASN A 211 -11.46 25.94 1.06
N THR A 212 -10.33 25.95 1.76
CA THR A 212 -9.02 26.20 1.13
C THR A 212 -8.70 25.19 0.04
N ALA A 213 -9.05 23.91 0.21
CA ALA A 213 -8.77 22.90 -0.80
C ALA A 213 -9.50 23.19 -2.12
N PHE A 214 -10.80 23.50 -2.07
CA PHE A 214 -11.58 23.81 -3.28
C PHE A 214 -11.17 25.15 -3.89
N ARG A 215 -10.88 26.16 -3.06
CA ARG A 215 -10.35 27.45 -3.52
C ARG A 215 -9.04 27.27 -4.31
N GLU A 216 -8.10 26.51 -3.77
CA GLU A 216 -6.80 26.26 -4.39
C GLU A 216 -6.92 25.51 -5.72
N ILE A 217 -7.89 24.58 -5.82
CA ILE A 217 -8.12 23.82 -7.05
C ILE A 217 -8.83 24.65 -8.13
N LEU A 218 -9.89 25.38 -7.76
CA LEU A 218 -10.73 26.12 -8.72
C LEU A 218 -10.13 27.46 -9.13
N SER A 219 -9.47 28.16 -8.20
CA SER A 219 -8.98 29.53 -8.42
C SER A 219 -7.49 29.70 -8.17
N GLY A 220 -6.85 28.73 -7.51
CA GLY A 220 -5.45 28.81 -7.11
C GLY A 220 -4.47 28.15 -8.08
N PRO A 221 -3.19 28.09 -7.67
CA PRO A 221 -2.13 27.43 -8.45
C PRO A 221 -2.22 25.90 -8.44
N ARG A 222 -2.86 25.28 -7.43
CA ARG A 222 -2.92 23.82 -7.26
C ARG A 222 -4.13 23.21 -7.96
N ARG A 223 -4.18 23.34 -9.29
CA ARG A 223 -5.34 22.93 -10.08
C ARG A 223 -5.59 21.42 -10.09
N SER A 224 -4.57 20.58 -9.89
CA SER A 224 -4.72 19.12 -10.09
C SER A 224 -5.27 18.36 -8.91
N PHE A 225 -4.84 18.71 -7.70
CA PHE A 225 -5.32 18.13 -6.46
C PHE A 225 -4.85 19.02 -5.31
N TYR A 226 -5.49 18.86 -4.16
CA TYR A 226 -5.03 19.42 -2.90
C TYR A 226 -4.67 18.28 -1.95
N VAL A 227 -3.47 18.31 -1.37
CA VAL A 227 -3.07 17.32 -0.38
C VAL A 227 -2.33 17.97 0.78
N SER A 228 -2.60 17.49 1.98
CA SER A 228 -1.90 17.87 3.20
C SER A 228 -2.05 16.76 4.25
N ASP A 229 -0.92 16.36 4.84
CA ASP A 229 -0.90 15.42 5.95
C ASP A 229 -0.98 16.09 7.33
N ASN A 230 -0.89 17.42 7.38
CA ASN A 230 -0.93 18.17 8.64
C ASN A 230 -1.54 19.56 8.48
N LEU A 231 -2.86 19.60 8.32
CA LEU A 231 -3.66 20.82 8.21
C LEU A 231 -3.57 21.69 9.47
N GLY A 232 -3.34 21.10 10.64
CA GLY A 232 -3.13 21.85 11.89
C GLY A 232 -1.88 22.75 11.86
N ALA A 233 -0.88 22.41 11.03
CA ALA A 233 0.30 23.24 10.82
C ALA A 233 0.11 24.31 9.73
N GLU A 234 -0.97 24.24 8.94
CA GLU A 234 -1.26 25.20 7.88
C GLU A 234 -2.04 26.39 8.44
N ALA A 235 -1.34 27.49 8.70
CA ALA A 235 -1.93 28.70 9.29
C ALA A 235 -3.08 29.29 8.46
N THR A 236 -3.08 29.06 7.14
CA THR A 236 -4.05 29.62 6.20
C THR A 236 -5.18 28.66 5.84
N TYR A 237 -5.17 27.42 6.37
CA TYR A 237 -6.21 26.45 6.04
C TYR A 237 -7.53 26.79 6.73
N ALA A 238 -8.54 27.02 5.91
CA ALA A 238 -9.92 27.29 6.30
C ALA A 238 -10.87 26.24 5.71
N ASN A 239 -11.96 25.96 6.43
CA ASN A 239 -13.01 25.04 6.03
C ASN A 239 -14.37 25.56 6.51
N SER A 240 -15.41 25.38 5.70
CA SER A 240 -16.78 25.78 6.01
C SER A 240 -17.35 25.07 7.24
N ASN A 241 -16.89 23.85 7.55
CA ASN A 241 -17.25 23.15 8.77
C ASN A 241 -16.37 23.63 9.94
N PRO A 242 -16.87 24.41 10.92
CA PRO A 242 -16.06 24.93 12.01
C PRO A 242 -15.49 23.83 12.93
N ALA A 243 -16.10 22.64 12.93
CA ALA A 243 -15.66 21.50 13.72
C ALA A 243 -14.69 20.56 12.97
N TRP A 244 -14.19 20.93 11.78
CA TRP A 244 -13.34 20.07 10.96
C TRP A 244 -12.12 19.52 11.70
N LYS A 245 -11.49 20.34 12.58
CA LYS A 245 -10.34 19.94 13.40
C LYS A 245 -10.64 18.81 14.38
N ARG A 246 -11.92 18.52 14.65
CA ARG A 246 -12.37 17.38 15.46
C ARG A 246 -12.63 16.12 14.63
N LEU A 247 -12.55 16.22 13.31
CA LEU A 247 -12.86 15.13 12.40
C LEU A 247 -11.62 14.61 11.70
N TYR A 248 -10.73 15.50 11.25
CA TYR A 248 -9.53 15.15 10.50
C TYR A 248 -8.39 16.16 10.72
N ASN A 249 -7.17 15.75 10.34
CA ASN A 249 -5.97 16.61 10.29
C ASN A 249 -5.21 16.46 8.97
N ALA A 250 -5.60 15.51 8.12
CA ALA A 250 -5.03 15.30 6.80
C ALA A 250 -6.16 15.19 5.77
N THR A 251 -5.90 15.63 4.55
CA THR A 251 -6.85 15.54 3.45
C THR A 251 -6.16 15.39 2.10
N LEU A 252 -6.82 14.67 1.20
CA LEU A 252 -6.53 14.59 -0.23
C LEU A 252 -7.84 14.88 -0.97
N VAL A 253 -7.82 15.85 -1.86
CA VAL A 253 -8.97 16.29 -2.65
C VAL A 253 -8.59 16.25 -4.13
N CYS A 254 -9.27 15.39 -4.87
CA CYS A 254 -9.13 15.27 -6.33
C CYS A 254 -10.38 15.83 -7.01
N PRO A 255 -10.26 16.78 -7.95
CA PRO A 255 -11.40 17.27 -8.73
C PRO A 255 -11.89 16.19 -9.70
N ILE A 256 -13.22 16.09 -9.82
CA ILE A 256 -13.90 15.32 -10.88
C ILE A 256 -14.04 16.28 -12.05
N ARG A 257 -13.11 16.20 -13.00
CA ARG A 257 -12.95 17.22 -14.05
C ARG A 257 -12.51 16.67 -15.39
N MET A 258 -12.73 17.47 -16.43
CA MET A 258 -12.19 17.24 -17.77
C MET A 258 -11.53 18.51 -18.28
N GLN A 259 -10.40 18.35 -18.96
CA GLN A 259 -9.76 19.44 -19.65
C GLN A 259 -10.62 19.84 -20.86
N LEU A 260 -10.97 21.12 -20.95
CA LEU A 260 -11.65 21.62 -22.13
C LEU A 260 -10.66 21.74 -23.29
N ASN A 261 -11.07 21.28 -24.47
CA ASN A 261 -10.25 21.35 -25.67
C ASN A 261 -10.04 22.80 -26.08
N GLY A 262 -8.78 23.21 -26.17
CA GLY A 262 -8.34 24.50 -26.69
C GLY A 262 -6.83 24.50 -26.91
N GLU A 263 -6.35 25.24 -27.91
CA GLU A 263 -4.92 25.47 -28.17
C GLU A 263 -4.32 26.43 -27.13
N VAL A 264 -4.45 26.08 -25.86
CA VAL A 264 -4.07 26.94 -24.75
C VAL A 264 -2.83 26.35 -24.07
N PRO A 265 -1.80 27.17 -23.79
CA PRO A 265 -0.64 26.75 -23.01
C PRO A 265 -1.03 26.07 -21.69
N ALA A 266 -0.19 25.15 -21.21
CA ALA A 266 -0.51 24.28 -20.07
C ALA A 266 -0.93 25.05 -18.79
N ASP A 267 -0.40 26.26 -18.59
CA ASP A 267 -0.70 27.17 -17.47
C ASP A 267 -2.07 27.85 -17.55
N ARG A 268 -2.74 27.80 -18.70
CA ARG A 268 -4.03 28.45 -18.95
C ARG A 268 -5.14 27.47 -19.34
N ARG A 269 -4.90 26.16 -19.24
CA ARG A 269 -5.92 25.14 -19.52
C ARG A 269 -7.15 25.38 -18.66
N GLU A 270 -8.30 25.45 -19.33
CA GLU A 270 -9.61 25.51 -18.70
C GLU A 270 -10.10 24.09 -18.41
N TYR A 271 -10.73 23.92 -17.26
CA TYR A 271 -11.27 22.64 -16.81
C TYR A 271 -12.74 22.82 -16.49
N SER A 272 -13.57 21.90 -16.96
CA SER A 272 -14.92 21.72 -16.41
C SER A 272 -14.79 20.86 -15.16
N VAL A 273 -15.27 21.36 -14.02
CA VAL A 273 -15.22 20.65 -12.73
C VAL A 273 -16.65 20.41 -12.25
N LEU A 274 -17.04 19.14 -12.17
CA LEU A 274 -18.38 18.73 -11.72
C LEU A 274 -18.45 18.52 -10.20
N GLY A 275 -17.31 18.24 -9.59
CA GLY A 275 -17.25 17.84 -8.19
C GLY A 275 -15.84 17.54 -7.71
N PHE A 276 -15.76 16.93 -6.54
CA PHE A 276 -14.54 16.51 -5.89
C PHE A 276 -14.72 15.18 -5.19
N LEU A 277 -13.72 14.33 -5.33
CA LEU A 277 -13.53 13.14 -4.52
C LEU A 277 -12.57 13.50 -3.39
N CYS A 278 -13.07 13.45 -2.15
CA CYS A 278 -12.34 13.90 -0.98
C CYS A 278 -12.07 12.73 -0.03
N VAL A 279 -10.82 12.57 0.37
CA VAL A 279 -10.37 11.63 1.39
C VAL A 279 -9.78 12.42 2.54
N ASP A 280 -10.09 12.02 3.78
CA ASP A 280 -9.51 12.66 4.95
C ASP A 280 -9.29 11.65 6.09
N ASN A 281 -8.29 11.92 6.94
CA ASN A 281 -8.00 11.11 8.12
C ASN A 281 -7.32 11.95 9.23
N ARG A 282 -7.01 11.33 10.36
CA ARG A 282 -6.40 12.01 11.52
C ARG A 282 -4.88 11.99 11.49
N GLU A 283 -4.27 11.02 10.82
CA GLU A 283 -2.88 10.64 11.02
C GLU A 283 -1.95 10.94 9.84
N GLY A 284 -2.46 11.38 8.69
CA GLY A 284 -1.69 11.61 7.46
C GLY A 284 -1.52 10.37 6.59
N GLY A 285 -0.46 10.36 5.77
CA GLY A 285 -0.15 9.33 4.79
C GLY A 285 -0.91 9.47 3.47
N LEU A 286 -1.53 10.62 3.21
CA LEU A 286 -2.32 10.90 2.00
C LEU A 286 -1.50 11.57 0.89
N ASP A 287 -0.31 12.10 1.20
CA ASP A 287 0.62 12.72 0.26
C ASP A 287 1.38 11.73 -0.63
N ARG A 288 1.15 10.43 -0.43
CA ARG A 288 1.80 9.37 -1.19
C ARG A 288 1.33 9.38 -2.65
N PRO A 289 2.24 9.18 -3.63
CA PRO A 289 1.89 9.20 -5.04
C PRO A 289 0.80 8.18 -5.42
N ASP A 290 0.84 6.98 -4.84
CA ASP A 290 -0.17 5.95 -5.10
C ASP A 290 -1.58 6.36 -4.65
N CYS A 291 -1.70 7.01 -3.50
CA CYS A 291 -2.96 7.58 -3.01
C CYS A 291 -3.53 8.62 -3.99
N ILE A 292 -2.67 9.53 -4.47
CA ILE A 292 -3.06 10.61 -5.36
C ILE A 292 -3.50 10.07 -6.72
N GLU A 293 -2.66 9.25 -7.36
CA GLU A 293 -2.91 8.76 -8.72
C GLU A 293 -4.11 7.82 -8.79
N LEU A 294 -4.29 6.95 -7.79
CA LEU A 294 -5.45 6.05 -7.75
C LEU A 294 -6.75 6.84 -7.55
N LEU A 295 -6.76 7.82 -6.63
CA LEU A 295 -7.94 8.65 -6.41
C LEU A 295 -8.26 9.51 -7.64
N ALA A 296 -7.24 10.08 -8.28
CA ALA A 296 -7.39 10.85 -9.52
C ALA A 296 -7.97 9.99 -10.65
N SER A 297 -7.49 8.76 -10.84
CA SER A 297 -8.00 7.85 -11.89
C SER A 297 -9.50 7.54 -11.74
N VAL A 298 -9.96 7.40 -10.49
CA VAL A 298 -11.38 7.18 -10.19
C VAL A 298 -12.17 8.47 -10.40
N ALA A 299 -11.62 9.64 -10.01
CA ALA A 299 -12.26 10.93 -10.26
C ALA A 299 -12.42 11.24 -11.76
N ASP A 300 -11.42 10.91 -12.59
CA ASP A 300 -11.48 11.08 -14.04
C ASP A 300 -12.58 10.19 -14.66
N SER A 301 -12.71 8.96 -14.16
CA SER A 301 -13.70 8.01 -14.68
C SER A 301 -15.12 8.38 -14.22
N LEU A 302 -15.26 8.91 -13.00
CA LEU A 302 -16.50 9.51 -12.49
C LEU A 302 -16.98 10.68 -13.35
N PHE A 303 -16.07 11.49 -13.91
CA PHE A 303 -16.46 12.61 -14.76
C PHE A 303 -17.26 12.13 -15.97
N ASN A 304 -16.79 11.09 -16.66
CA ASN A 304 -17.48 10.53 -17.82
C ASN A 304 -18.87 10.02 -17.45
N HIS A 305 -19.00 9.37 -16.30
CA HIS A 305 -20.27 8.87 -15.81
C HIS A 305 -21.25 10.01 -15.49
N PHE A 306 -20.81 11.05 -14.77
CA PHE A 306 -21.67 12.21 -14.48
C PHE A 306 -22.08 12.97 -15.74
N LEU A 307 -21.19 13.09 -16.73
CA LEU A 307 -21.53 13.73 -18.00
C LEU A 307 -22.67 13.00 -18.72
N MET A 308 -22.61 11.66 -18.76
CA MET A 308 -23.66 10.85 -19.37
C MET A 308 -24.97 10.93 -18.58
N LEU A 309 -24.88 10.90 -17.24
CA LEU A 309 -26.07 10.99 -16.39
C LEU A 309 -26.78 12.34 -16.57
N ASP A 310 -26.03 13.45 -16.56
CA ASP A 310 -26.56 14.80 -16.77
C ASP A 310 -27.29 14.91 -18.12
N HIS A 311 -26.73 14.31 -19.17
CA HIS A 311 -27.35 14.29 -20.49
C HIS A 311 -28.71 13.56 -20.48
N VAL A 312 -28.75 12.36 -19.88
CA VAL A 312 -29.98 11.56 -19.76
C VAL A 312 -31.04 12.29 -18.93
N THR A 313 -30.66 12.86 -17.77
CA THR A 313 -31.60 13.60 -16.91
C THR A 313 -32.14 14.84 -17.59
N ALA A 314 -31.29 15.63 -18.25
CA ALA A 314 -31.73 16.83 -18.94
C ALA A 314 -32.66 16.54 -20.13
N ALA A 315 -32.45 15.42 -20.84
CA ALA A 315 -33.33 14.99 -21.91
C ALA A 315 -34.69 14.52 -21.39
N ALA A 316 -34.70 13.78 -20.29
CA ALA A 316 -35.92 13.37 -19.61
C ALA A 316 -36.75 14.56 -19.12
N ASP A 317 -36.12 15.56 -18.50
CA ASP A 317 -36.81 16.76 -18.02
C ASP A 317 -37.53 17.50 -19.15
N ARG A 318 -36.87 17.65 -20.32
CA ARG A 318 -37.49 18.25 -21.52
C ARG A 318 -38.70 17.44 -22.01
N ALA A 319 -38.59 16.11 -22.04
CA ALA A 319 -39.69 15.25 -22.48
C ALA A 319 -40.91 15.34 -21.54
N ILE A 320 -40.68 15.48 -20.23
CA ILE A 320 -41.73 15.69 -19.23
C ILE A 320 -42.40 17.05 -19.43
N GLU A 321 -41.62 18.12 -19.62
CA GLU A 321 -42.14 19.47 -19.87
C GLU A 321 -43.04 19.52 -21.11
N GLU A 322 -42.60 18.92 -22.22
CA GLU A 322 -43.36 18.84 -23.47
C GLU A 322 -44.70 18.09 -23.31
N HIS A 323 -44.72 17.01 -22.52
CA HIS A 323 -45.93 16.25 -22.25
C HIS A 323 -46.92 17.03 -21.35
N THR A 324 -46.42 17.79 -20.38
CA THR A 324 -47.27 18.61 -19.49
C THR A 324 -47.84 19.87 -20.16
N ALA A 325 -47.25 20.31 -21.28
CA ALA A 325 -47.71 21.49 -22.02
C ALA A 325 -48.82 21.21 -23.04
N CYS A 326 -49.08 19.93 -23.36
CA CYS A 326 -50.12 19.49 -24.32
C CYS A 326 -51.45 19.19 -23.63
#